data_AF-A0A950YF93-F1
#
_entry.id   AF-A0A950YF93-F1
#
_cell.length_a   1.000
_cell.length_b   1.000
_cell.length_c   1.000
_cell.angle_alpha   90.00
_cell.angle_beta   90.00
_cell.angle_gamma   90.00
#
_symmetry.space_group_name_H-M   'P 1'
#
loop_
_entity.id
_entity.type
_entity.pdbx_description
1 polymer ?
#
loop_
_entity_poly.entity_id
_entity_poly.type
_entity_poly.pdbx_seq_one_letter_code
_entity_poly.pdbx_strand_id
1 'polypeptide(L)'
;MSTGAQIAVLPPVGRRGERSRAQPAPTQRPLMRLVAVGALGLYGILRWATMLSPAPTWRLLGLLGLCLALAAAGALRPVLGRGVVAIAAILSVLAMFALSGVPLAWVVHLRIAVTASWIEGGVSALPGVNVPYSGINDWVRVVVLLGAGLLLLDTGFMLAFVPGGLGDLRRAGAALPLIALAVIPATLVRPQLPYLQGVILFALLALLMWGERVRRDDLAAVLTLGAIV
;
A
#
# COMPACT_ATOMS: atom_id res chain seq x y z
N MET A 1 21.58 -50.55 55.34
CA MET A 1 20.36 -49.72 55.41
C MET A 1 20.19 -49.06 54.07
N SER A 2 19.17 -49.48 53.33
CA SER A 2 18.95 -49.26 51.90
C SER A 2 18.26 -47.93 51.65
N THR A 3 18.94 -47.03 50.93
CA THR A 3 18.38 -45.78 50.41
C THR A 3 17.39 -46.10 49.29
N GLY A 4 16.09 -45.98 49.58
CA GLY A 4 15.03 -46.18 48.59
C GLY A 4 15.10 -45.10 47.51
N ALA A 5 15.49 -45.50 46.30
CA ALA A 5 15.36 -44.68 45.11
C ALA A 5 13.88 -44.40 44.86
N GLN A 6 13.43 -43.19 45.22
CA GLN A 6 12.09 -42.71 44.97
C GLN A 6 11.98 -42.38 43.48
N ILE A 7 11.55 -43.37 42.69
CA ILE A 7 11.26 -43.23 41.28
C ILE A 7 10.04 -42.31 41.15
N ALA A 8 10.28 -41.06 40.76
CA ALA A 8 9.24 -40.16 40.30
C ALA A 8 8.70 -40.73 38.98
N VAL A 9 7.62 -41.51 39.08
CA VAL A 9 6.84 -41.96 37.93
C VAL A 9 6.18 -40.72 37.32
N LEU A 10 6.81 -40.20 36.26
CA LEU A 10 6.17 -39.23 35.37
C LEU A 10 4.89 -39.89 34.82
N PRO A 11 3.69 -39.29 35.00
CA PRO A 11 2.50 -39.79 34.34
C PRO A 11 2.74 -39.77 32.82
N PRO A 12 2.15 -40.71 32.07
CA PRO A 12 2.25 -40.69 30.62
C PRO A 12 1.83 -39.30 30.14
N VAL A 13 2.56 -38.76 29.16
CA VAL A 13 2.18 -37.58 28.39
C VAL A 13 0.91 -37.94 27.63
N GLY A 14 -0.18 -38.00 28.38
CA GLY A 14 -1.53 -38.07 27.91
C GLY A 14 -1.76 -36.77 27.18
N ARG A 15 -2.22 -36.91 25.95
CA ARG A 15 -2.82 -35.87 25.13
C ARG A 15 -3.88 -35.11 25.93
N ARG A 16 -3.46 -34.17 26.79
CA ARG A 16 -4.18 -32.92 27.05
C ARG A 16 -4.01 -32.15 25.74
N GLY A 17 -4.94 -32.24 24.80
CA GLY A 17 -6.34 -32.05 25.09
C GLY A 17 -6.53 -30.54 25.22
N GLU A 18 -7.28 -30.05 24.26
CA GLU A 18 -8.05 -28.82 24.33
C GLU A 18 -7.39 -27.56 23.77
N ARG A 19 -7.95 -27.17 22.63
CA ARG A 19 -8.39 -25.80 22.43
C ARG A 19 -7.25 -24.79 22.50
N SER A 20 -6.29 -24.95 21.59
CA SER A 20 -5.98 -23.77 20.78
C SER A 20 -7.33 -23.38 20.20
N ARG A 21 -7.99 -22.41 20.86
CA ARG A 21 -9.22 -21.78 20.40
C ARG A 21 -9.04 -21.72 18.90
N ALA A 22 -9.91 -22.39 18.15
CA ALA A 22 -10.19 -21.94 16.82
C ALA A 22 -10.70 -20.52 17.02
N GLN A 23 -9.77 -19.57 17.18
CA GLN A 23 -10.00 -18.17 16.96
C GLN A 23 -10.68 -18.21 15.60
N PRO A 24 -11.97 -17.86 15.51
CA PRO A 24 -12.65 -17.84 14.23
C PRO A 24 -11.71 -17.05 13.33
N ALA A 25 -11.18 -17.73 12.30
CA ALA A 25 -10.19 -17.15 11.42
C ALA A 25 -10.72 -15.76 11.08
N PRO A 26 -9.99 -14.67 11.40
CA PRO A 26 -10.53 -13.33 11.33
C PRO A 26 -11.18 -13.22 9.96
N THR A 27 -12.50 -13.03 9.96
CA THR A 27 -13.30 -13.05 8.75
C THR A 27 -12.67 -11.97 7.89
N GLN A 28 -11.90 -12.38 6.88
CA GLN A 28 -11.12 -11.44 6.08
C GLN A 28 -12.15 -10.51 5.45
N ARG A 29 -12.11 -9.23 5.79
CA ARG A 29 -13.01 -8.21 5.23
C ARG A 29 -12.26 -7.49 4.12
N PRO A 30 -12.11 -8.10 2.92
CA PRO A 30 -11.32 -7.52 1.84
C PRO A 30 -11.82 -6.12 1.45
N LEU A 31 -13.12 -5.87 1.60
CA LEU A 31 -13.72 -4.55 1.36
C LEU A 31 -13.17 -3.47 2.30
N MET A 32 -13.07 -3.73 3.62
CA MET A 32 -12.57 -2.74 4.57
C MET A 32 -11.10 -2.39 4.27
N ARG A 33 -10.32 -3.38 3.87
CA ARG A 33 -8.93 -3.19 3.44
C ARG A 33 -8.85 -2.34 2.17
N LEU A 34 -9.67 -2.64 1.16
CA LEU A 34 -9.72 -1.84 -0.07
C LEU A 34 -10.14 -0.41 0.20
N VAL A 35 -11.08 -0.19 1.12
CA VAL A 35 -11.49 1.16 1.56
C VAL A 35 -10.33 1.88 2.25
N ALA A 36 -9.63 1.23 3.18
CA ALA A 36 -8.50 1.84 3.89
C ALA A 36 -7.33 2.18 2.94
N VAL A 37 -6.97 1.24 2.05
CA VAL A 37 -5.95 1.45 1.01
C VAL A 37 -6.38 2.54 0.04
N GLY A 38 -7.66 2.55 -0.36
CA GLY A 38 -8.22 3.56 -1.24
C GLY A 38 -8.17 4.95 -0.60
N ALA A 39 -8.57 5.08 0.67
CA ALA A 39 -8.55 6.35 1.39
C ALA A 39 -7.11 6.86 1.61
N LEU A 40 -6.19 6.00 2.05
CA LEU A 40 -4.80 6.38 2.28
C LEU A 40 -4.05 6.66 0.97
N GLY A 41 -4.30 5.86 -0.07
CA GLY A 41 -3.81 6.10 -1.42
C GLY A 41 -4.34 7.41 -2.01
N LEU A 42 -5.63 7.70 -1.83
CA LEU A 42 -6.25 8.97 -2.25
C LEU A 42 -5.59 10.16 -1.56
N TYR A 43 -5.41 10.09 -0.24
CA TYR A 43 -4.70 11.12 0.52
C TYR A 43 -3.27 11.34 0.01
N GLY A 44 -2.54 10.24 -0.23
CA GLY A 44 -1.18 10.27 -0.78
C GLY A 44 -1.11 10.91 -2.17
N ILE A 45 -2.00 10.55 -3.11
CA ILE A 45 -1.99 11.14 -4.45
C ILE A 45 -2.41 12.61 -4.46
N LEU A 46 -3.34 13.03 -3.59
CA LEU A 46 -3.72 14.45 -3.47
C LEU A 46 -2.53 15.28 -3.02
N ARG A 47 -1.73 14.74 -2.08
CA ARG A 47 -0.46 15.34 -1.64
C ARG A 47 0.57 15.35 -2.75
N TRP A 48 0.72 14.24 -3.46
CA TRP A 48 1.66 14.13 -4.58
C TRP A 48 1.33 15.11 -5.72
N ALA A 49 0.03 15.34 -5.98
CA ALA A 49 -0.44 16.28 -6.98
C ALA A 49 0.02 17.72 -6.69
N THR A 50 0.19 18.09 -5.42
CA THR A 50 0.69 19.44 -5.04
C THR A 50 2.13 19.71 -5.47
N MET A 51 2.90 18.66 -5.79
CA MET A 51 4.26 18.82 -6.31
C MET A 51 4.31 19.27 -7.78
N LEU A 52 3.18 19.21 -8.50
CA LEU A 52 3.11 19.42 -9.95
C LEU A 52 2.12 20.54 -10.28
N SER A 53 2.51 21.44 -11.18
CA SER A 53 1.67 22.51 -11.71
C SER A 53 1.72 22.50 -13.26
N PRO A 54 0.59 22.31 -13.96
CA PRO A 54 -0.72 21.90 -13.45
C PRO A 54 -0.71 20.46 -12.90
N ALA A 55 -1.60 20.19 -11.94
CA ALA A 55 -1.73 18.89 -11.30
C ALA A 55 -2.30 17.82 -12.28
N PRO A 56 -1.59 16.72 -12.57
CA PRO A 56 -2.06 15.66 -13.47
C PRO A 56 -3.01 14.68 -12.78
N THR A 57 -4.11 15.21 -12.23
CA THR A 57 -4.98 14.48 -11.31
C THR A 57 -5.57 13.20 -11.94
N TRP A 58 -5.89 13.19 -13.23
CA TRP A 58 -6.54 12.02 -13.85
C TRP A 58 -5.56 10.85 -13.99
N ARG A 59 -4.27 11.15 -14.23
CA ARG A 59 -3.21 10.13 -14.28
C ARG A 59 -3.00 9.50 -12.90
N LEU A 60 -2.97 10.33 -11.86
CA LEU A 60 -2.84 9.88 -10.47
C LEU A 60 -4.04 9.03 -10.02
N LEU A 61 -5.26 9.43 -10.40
CA LEU A 61 -6.47 8.63 -10.16
C LEU A 61 -6.44 7.30 -10.93
N GLY A 62 -5.93 7.31 -12.17
CA GLY A 62 -5.71 6.07 -12.93
C GLY A 62 -4.73 5.12 -12.24
N LEU A 63 -3.63 5.64 -11.68
CA LEU A 63 -2.66 4.86 -10.91
C LEU A 63 -3.27 4.28 -9.61
N LEU A 64 -4.07 5.07 -8.90
CA LEU A 64 -4.81 4.58 -7.74
C LEU A 64 -5.80 3.46 -8.13
N GLY A 65 -6.50 3.64 -9.26
CA GLY A 65 -7.39 2.63 -9.83
C GLY A 65 -6.65 1.31 -10.13
N LEU A 66 -5.46 1.38 -10.74
CA LEU A 66 -4.61 0.21 -10.99
C LEU A 66 -4.20 -0.51 -9.70
N CYS A 67 -3.78 0.24 -8.68
CA CYS A 67 -3.45 -0.31 -7.36
C CYS A 67 -4.63 -1.07 -6.76
N LEU A 68 -5.82 -0.46 -6.76
CA LEU A 68 -7.04 -1.08 -6.22
C LEU A 68 -7.47 -2.30 -7.05
N ALA A 69 -7.38 -2.23 -8.37
CA ALA A 69 -7.68 -3.34 -9.26
C ALA A 69 -6.73 -4.53 -8.99
N LEU A 70 -5.43 -4.27 -8.82
CA LEU A 70 -4.44 -5.31 -8.50
C LEU A 70 -4.69 -5.91 -7.12
N ALA A 71 -4.97 -5.07 -6.11
CA ALA A 71 -5.31 -5.52 -4.76
C ALA A 71 -6.60 -6.36 -4.73
N ALA A 72 -7.59 -6.01 -5.54
CA ALA A 72 -8.82 -6.77 -5.72
C ALA A 72 -8.57 -8.09 -6.45
N ALA A 73 -7.82 -8.10 -7.55
CA ALA A 73 -7.42 -9.31 -8.25
C ALA A 73 -6.70 -10.31 -7.33
N GLY A 74 -5.86 -9.80 -6.43
CA GLY A 74 -5.25 -10.57 -5.35
C GLY A 74 -6.24 -11.23 -4.39
N ALA A 75 -7.31 -10.53 -4.01
CA ALA A 75 -8.38 -11.08 -3.18
C ALA A 75 -9.21 -12.14 -3.91
N LEU A 76 -9.37 -11.99 -5.23
CA LEU A 76 -10.05 -12.94 -6.11
C LEU A 76 -9.13 -14.03 -6.68
N ARG A 77 -7.86 -14.10 -6.26
CA ARG A 77 -6.89 -15.13 -6.67
C ARG A 77 -7.37 -16.58 -6.59
N PRO A 78 -8.15 -17.04 -5.57
CA PRO A 78 -8.66 -18.41 -5.56
C PRO A 78 -9.68 -18.69 -6.68
N VAL A 79 -10.31 -17.66 -7.25
CA VAL A 79 -11.29 -17.77 -8.34
C VAL A 79 -10.63 -17.57 -9.70
N LEU A 80 -9.76 -16.56 -9.83
CA LEU A 80 -9.09 -16.17 -11.09
C LEU A 80 -7.91 -17.09 -11.47
N GLY A 81 -7.33 -17.79 -10.49
CA GLY A 81 -6.11 -18.57 -10.70
C GLY A 81 -4.83 -17.71 -10.73
N ARG A 82 -3.67 -18.36 -10.51
CA ARG A 82 -2.38 -17.66 -10.38
C ARG A 82 -1.93 -16.97 -11.66
N GLY A 83 -2.19 -17.59 -12.82
CA GLY A 83 -1.79 -17.05 -14.13
C GLY A 83 -2.47 -15.72 -14.44
N VAL A 84 -3.77 -15.61 -14.19
CA VAL A 84 -4.53 -14.38 -14.46
C VAL A 84 -4.07 -13.23 -13.56
N VAL A 85 -3.79 -13.49 -12.28
CA VAL A 85 -3.25 -12.45 -11.37
C VAL A 85 -1.84 -12.02 -11.79
N ALA A 86 -1.00 -12.94 -12.27
CA ALA A 86 0.32 -12.61 -12.80
C ALA A 86 0.23 -11.76 -14.08
N ILE A 87 -0.67 -12.11 -14.99
CA ILE A 87 -0.93 -11.32 -16.21
C ILE A 87 -1.46 -9.93 -15.84
N ALA A 88 -2.43 -9.85 -14.92
CA ALA A 88 -2.97 -8.58 -14.44
C ALA A 88 -1.88 -7.70 -13.80
N ALA A 89 -0.94 -8.31 -13.07
CA ALA A 89 0.21 -7.60 -12.51
C ALA A 89 1.15 -7.05 -13.59
N ILE A 90 1.49 -7.85 -14.60
CA ILE A 90 2.30 -7.41 -15.74
C ILE A 90 1.60 -6.27 -16.49
N LEU A 91 0.30 -6.42 -16.78
CA LEU A 91 -0.50 -5.38 -17.42
C LEU A 91 -0.57 -4.10 -16.58
N SER A 92 -0.64 -4.22 -15.25
CA SER A 92 -0.65 -3.05 -14.36
C SER A 92 0.67 -2.28 -14.40
N VAL A 93 1.80 -2.98 -14.49
CA VAL A 93 3.12 -2.34 -14.67
C VAL A 93 3.20 -1.62 -16.01
N LEU A 94 2.77 -2.26 -17.10
CA LEU A 94 2.74 -1.64 -18.42
C LEU A 94 1.81 -0.41 -18.45
N ALA A 95 0.64 -0.51 -17.83
CA ALA A 95 -0.31 0.59 -17.72
C ALA A 95 0.23 1.74 -16.86
N MET A 96 1.01 1.46 -15.80
CA MET A 96 1.70 2.49 -15.00
C MET A 96 2.67 3.30 -15.86
N PHE A 97 3.48 2.66 -16.71
CA PHE A 97 4.39 3.37 -17.62
C PHE A 97 3.62 4.28 -18.58
N ALA A 98 2.53 3.77 -19.17
CA ALA A 98 1.68 4.55 -20.06
C ALA A 98 1.02 5.75 -19.35
N LEU A 99 0.45 5.55 -18.17
CA LEU A 99 -0.17 6.62 -17.36
C LEU A 99 0.84 7.66 -16.88
N SER A 100 2.09 7.26 -16.64
CA SER A 100 3.17 8.17 -16.25
C SER A 100 3.61 9.06 -17.42
N GLY A 101 3.21 8.74 -18.65
CA GLY A 101 3.52 9.51 -19.85
C GLY A 101 4.69 8.96 -20.68
N VAL A 102 5.17 7.75 -20.38
CA VAL A 102 6.19 7.09 -21.21
C VAL A 102 5.54 6.66 -22.53
N PRO A 103 6.11 6.99 -23.70
CA PRO A 103 5.56 6.58 -24.99
C PRO A 103 5.43 5.06 -25.08
N LEU A 104 4.21 4.55 -25.28
CA LEU A 104 3.93 3.11 -25.44
C LEU A 104 4.75 2.48 -26.57
N ALA A 105 5.04 3.24 -27.64
CA ALA A 105 5.90 2.80 -28.73
C ALA A 105 7.30 2.40 -28.23
N TRP A 106 7.85 3.05 -27.19
CA TRP A 106 9.18 2.71 -26.68
C TRP A 106 9.18 1.42 -25.87
N VAL A 107 8.07 1.15 -25.18
CA VAL A 107 7.85 -0.10 -24.45
C VAL A 107 7.71 -1.26 -25.44
N VAL A 108 6.98 -1.05 -26.54
CA VAL A 108 6.78 -2.08 -27.59
C VAL A 108 8.08 -2.42 -28.32
N HIS A 109 8.92 -1.43 -28.62
CA HIS A 109 10.21 -1.65 -29.30
C HIS A 109 11.33 -2.09 -28.36
N LEU A 110 11.02 -2.42 -27.10
CA LEU A 110 11.99 -2.87 -26.10
C LEU A 110 13.22 -1.95 -25.97
N ARG A 111 13.05 -0.63 -26.13
CA ARG A 111 14.14 0.36 -26.03
C ARG A 111 14.44 0.65 -24.56
N ILE A 112 14.80 -0.38 -23.81
CA ILE A 112 15.04 -0.35 -22.36
C ILE A 112 16.17 0.63 -22.05
N ALA A 113 17.27 0.59 -22.82
CA ALA A 113 18.42 1.48 -22.62
C ALA A 113 18.07 2.96 -22.78
N VAL A 114 17.21 3.29 -23.75
CA VAL A 114 16.76 4.67 -23.99
C VAL A 114 15.87 5.13 -22.84
N THR A 115 14.91 4.30 -22.44
CA THR A 115 14.01 4.65 -21.33
C THR A 115 14.79 4.84 -20.02
N ALA A 116 15.79 4.01 -19.77
CA ALA A 116 16.67 4.12 -18.61
C ALA A 116 17.47 5.43 -18.61
N SER A 117 18.08 5.81 -19.75
CA SER A 117 18.87 7.05 -19.81
C SER A 117 18.03 8.31 -19.62
N TRP A 118 16.79 8.32 -20.11
CA TRP A 118 15.87 9.45 -19.88
C TRP A 118 15.36 9.52 -18.43
N ILE A 119 15.10 8.37 -17.79
CA ILE A 119 14.76 8.32 -16.36
C ILE A 119 15.96 8.82 -15.53
N GLU A 120 17.17 8.38 -15.84
CA GLU A 120 18.40 8.85 -15.18
C GLU A 120 18.58 10.36 -15.32
N GLY A 121 18.35 10.92 -16.51
CA GLY A 121 18.37 12.36 -16.73
C GLY A 121 17.30 13.11 -15.93
N GLY A 122 16.08 12.57 -15.85
CA GLY A 122 15.01 13.13 -15.03
C GLY A 122 15.33 13.11 -13.54
N VAL A 123 15.88 11.99 -13.03
CA VAL A 123 16.29 11.83 -11.63
C VAL A 123 17.45 12.76 -11.28
N SER A 124 18.44 12.87 -12.16
CA SER A 124 19.60 13.74 -11.97
C SER A 124 19.23 15.22 -11.94
N ALA A 125 18.12 15.61 -12.58
CA ALA A 125 17.60 16.96 -12.55
C ALA A 125 16.79 17.30 -11.30
N LEU A 126 16.32 16.32 -10.51
CA LEU A 126 15.45 16.53 -9.35
C LEU A 126 16.03 17.48 -8.28
N PRO A 127 17.32 17.39 -7.89
CA PRO A 127 17.84 18.22 -6.79
C PRO A 127 17.82 19.73 -7.07
N GLY A 128 17.82 20.14 -8.35
CA GLY A 128 17.83 21.54 -8.77
C GLY A 128 16.44 22.11 -9.08
N VAL A 129 15.38 21.33 -8.91
CA VAL A 129 14.02 21.71 -9.32
C VAL A 129 13.26 22.37 -8.18
N ASN A 130 12.64 23.52 -8.47
CA ASN A 130 11.70 24.16 -7.55
C ASN A 130 10.38 23.39 -7.51
N VAL A 131 9.88 23.18 -6.29
CA VAL A 131 8.56 22.59 -6.02
C VAL A 131 7.64 23.71 -5.52
N PRO A 132 6.43 23.91 -6.10
CA PRO A 132 5.76 23.10 -7.11
C PRO A 132 6.38 23.19 -8.52
N TYR A 133 6.46 22.06 -9.22
CA TYR A 133 7.09 21.97 -10.52
C TYR A 133 6.22 22.52 -11.65
N SER A 134 6.71 23.51 -12.39
CA SER A 134 5.97 24.19 -13.47
C SER A 134 6.03 23.53 -14.85
N GLY A 135 6.82 22.46 -15.03
CA GLY A 135 6.83 21.70 -16.30
C GLY A 135 7.89 22.11 -17.34
N ILE A 136 9.04 22.64 -16.94
CA ILE A 136 10.12 23.03 -17.87
C ILE A 136 10.73 21.81 -18.62
N ASN A 137 10.76 20.65 -17.98
CA ASN A 137 11.31 19.37 -18.42
C ASN A 137 10.28 18.26 -18.14
N ASP A 138 9.65 17.75 -19.19
CA ASP A 138 8.62 16.74 -19.08
C ASP A 138 9.10 15.44 -18.41
N TRP A 139 10.40 15.09 -18.52
CA TRP A 139 10.94 13.89 -17.89
C TRP A 139 10.97 13.97 -16.37
N VAL A 140 11.15 15.15 -15.80
CA VAL A 140 11.03 15.35 -14.34
C VAL A 140 9.59 15.04 -13.92
N ARG A 141 8.60 15.52 -14.68
CA ARG A 141 7.18 15.22 -14.42
C ARG A 141 6.89 13.73 -14.54
N VAL A 142 7.46 13.05 -15.55
CA VAL A 142 7.34 11.60 -15.71
C VAL A 142 7.92 10.89 -14.49
N VAL A 143 9.15 11.22 -14.07
CA VAL A 143 9.80 10.59 -12.90
C VAL A 143 9.00 10.80 -11.61
N VAL A 144 8.48 12.00 -11.38
CA VAL A 144 7.62 12.28 -10.22
C VAL A 144 6.34 11.42 -10.25
N LEU A 145 5.69 11.29 -11.41
CA LEU A 145 4.52 10.42 -11.57
C LEU A 145 4.87 8.94 -11.39
N LEU A 146 6.02 8.51 -11.91
CA LEU A 146 6.51 7.14 -11.83
C LEU A 146 6.81 6.76 -10.38
N GLY A 147 7.35 7.69 -9.58
CA GLY A 147 7.53 7.52 -8.14
C GLY A 147 6.21 7.24 -7.41
N ALA A 148 5.16 8.02 -7.67
CA ALA A 148 3.83 7.75 -7.11
C ALA A 148 3.26 6.41 -7.57
N GLY A 149 3.37 6.12 -8.88
CA GLY A 149 2.92 4.87 -9.46
C GLY A 149 3.61 3.65 -8.85
N LEU A 150 4.92 3.74 -8.62
CA LEU A 150 5.73 2.67 -8.03
C LEU A 150 5.28 2.37 -6.59
N LEU A 151 5.08 3.41 -5.76
CA LEU A 151 4.63 3.24 -4.37
C LEU A 151 3.21 2.64 -4.29
N LEU A 152 2.31 3.08 -5.17
CA LEU A 152 0.96 2.53 -5.28
C LEU A 152 0.97 1.09 -5.78
N LEU A 153 1.73 0.78 -6.83
CA LEU A 153 1.81 -0.58 -7.33
C LEU A 153 2.45 -1.52 -6.32
N ASP A 154 3.54 -1.12 -5.64
CA ASP A 154 4.19 -1.96 -4.63
C ASP A 154 3.21 -2.34 -3.51
N THR A 155 2.37 -1.39 -3.08
CA THR A 155 1.24 -1.66 -2.19
C THR A 155 0.29 -2.72 -2.77
N GLY A 156 -0.12 -2.53 -4.02
CA GLY A 156 -0.98 -3.48 -4.74
C GLY A 156 -0.35 -4.88 -4.87
N PHE A 157 0.95 -4.97 -5.15
CA PHE A 157 1.72 -6.21 -5.24
C PHE A 157 1.82 -6.91 -3.89
N MET A 158 2.16 -6.17 -2.83
CA MET A 158 2.18 -6.69 -1.47
C MET A 158 0.80 -7.24 -1.09
N LEU A 159 -0.27 -6.57 -1.49
CA LEU A 159 -1.62 -7.07 -1.28
C LEU A 159 -2.01 -8.22 -2.21
N ALA A 160 -1.49 -8.31 -3.43
CA ALA A 160 -1.88 -9.36 -4.36
C ALA A 160 -1.15 -10.69 -4.13
N PHE A 161 0.14 -10.62 -3.81
CA PHE A 161 1.02 -11.79 -3.82
C PHE A 161 1.38 -12.30 -2.44
N VAL A 162 1.40 -11.44 -1.41
CA VAL A 162 1.75 -11.88 -0.05
C VAL A 162 0.65 -12.77 0.52
N PRO A 163 0.99 -13.99 0.99
CA PRO A 163 0.00 -14.93 1.50
C PRO A 163 -0.70 -14.40 2.76
N GLY A 164 -1.99 -14.72 2.90
CA GLY A 164 -2.83 -14.26 4.01
C GLY A 164 -2.38 -14.72 5.41
N GLY A 165 -1.50 -15.73 5.50
CA GLY A 165 -0.93 -16.21 6.77
C GLY A 165 0.01 -15.20 7.46
N LEU A 166 0.51 -14.20 6.72
CA LEU A 166 1.40 -13.15 7.24
C LEU A 166 0.63 -11.90 7.72
N GLY A 167 -0.65 -12.04 8.07
CA GLY A 167 -1.62 -10.98 8.40
C GLY A 167 -1.05 -9.58 8.69
N ASP A 168 -0.40 -9.40 9.84
CA ASP A 168 0.11 -8.09 10.26
C ASP A 168 1.36 -7.64 9.48
N LEU A 169 2.26 -8.56 9.12
CA LEU A 169 3.44 -8.24 8.32
C LEU A 169 3.05 -7.78 6.91
N ARG A 170 2.02 -8.38 6.32
CA ARG A 170 1.46 -7.96 5.03
C ARG A 170 0.84 -6.56 5.11
N ARG A 171 0.15 -6.24 6.22
CA ARG A 171 -0.40 -4.89 6.44
C ARG A 171 0.70 -3.85 6.61
N ALA A 172 1.72 -4.16 7.42
CA ALA A 172 2.88 -3.29 7.59
C ALA A 172 3.62 -3.07 6.26
N GLY A 173 3.84 -4.14 5.49
CA GLY A 173 4.46 -4.06 4.16
C GLY A 173 3.67 -3.21 3.18
N ALA A 174 2.34 -3.32 3.16
CA ALA A 174 1.47 -2.48 2.32
C ALA A 174 1.35 -1.04 2.83
N ALA A 175 1.50 -0.81 4.13
CA ALA A 175 1.43 0.54 4.71
C ALA A 175 2.69 1.36 4.37
N LEU A 176 3.87 0.74 4.32
CA LEU A 176 5.14 1.43 4.10
C LEU A 176 5.16 2.31 2.83
N PRO A 177 4.79 1.79 1.63
CA PRO A 177 4.78 2.62 0.43
C PRO A 177 3.73 3.74 0.48
N LEU A 178 2.57 3.49 1.10
CA LEU A 178 1.52 4.51 1.25
C LEU A 178 1.92 5.62 2.22
N ILE A 179 2.64 5.29 3.30
CA ILE A 179 3.23 6.28 4.21
C ILE A 179 4.26 7.10 3.44
N ALA A 180 5.17 6.47 2.70
CA ALA A 180 6.15 7.17 1.88
C ALA A 180 5.46 8.12 0.88
N LEU A 181 4.38 7.67 0.24
CA LEU A 181 3.57 8.47 -0.68
C LEU A 181 3.00 9.73 -0.01
N ALA A 182 2.61 9.66 1.26
CA ALA A 182 2.06 10.80 2.00
C ALA A 182 3.14 11.71 2.62
N VAL A 183 4.27 11.14 3.03
CA VAL A 183 5.34 11.82 3.78
C VAL A 183 6.31 12.55 2.87
N ILE A 184 6.68 11.99 1.71
CA ILE A 184 7.64 12.63 0.79
C ILE A 184 7.16 14.03 0.33
N PRO A 185 5.88 14.24 -0.04
CA PRO A 185 5.39 15.60 -0.32
C PRO A 185 5.41 16.53 0.89
N ALA A 186 5.24 15.99 2.10
CA ALA A 186 5.23 16.77 3.33
C ALA A 186 6.58 17.40 3.65
N THR A 187 7.68 16.78 3.21
CA THR A 187 9.04 17.30 3.42
C THR A 187 9.41 18.36 2.40
N LEU A 188 8.82 18.32 1.19
CA LEU A 188 9.13 19.26 0.11
C LEU A 188 8.20 20.49 0.10
N VAL A 189 6.93 20.31 0.45
CA VAL A 189 5.92 21.38 0.47
C VAL A 189 5.40 21.56 1.89
N ARG A 190 5.69 22.72 2.49
CA ARG A 190 5.22 23.03 3.85
C ARG A 190 3.70 23.04 3.88
N PRO A 191 3.07 22.20 4.70
CA PRO A 191 1.62 22.22 4.85
C PRO A 191 1.17 23.40 5.70
N GLN A 192 0.01 23.96 5.35
CA GLN A 192 -0.61 25.04 6.12
C GLN A 192 -1.05 24.57 7.52
N LEU A 193 -1.47 23.30 7.65
CA LEU A 193 -1.96 22.69 8.90
C LEU A 193 -1.23 21.35 9.17
N PRO A 194 0.03 21.38 9.66
CA PRO A 194 0.84 20.17 9.85
C PRO A 194 0.21 19.19 10.84
N TYR A 195 -0.37 19.70 11.93
CA TYR A 195 -0.99 18.87 12.97
C TYR A 195 -2.23 18.15 12.45
N LEU A 196 -3.12 18.86 11.75
CA LEU A 196 -4.33 18.27 11.19
C LEU A 196 -3.99 17.14 10.19
N GLN A 197 -2.97 17.36 9.37
CA GLN A 197 -2.49 16.35 8.42
C GLN A 197 -1.86 15.13 9.11
N GLY A 198 -1.14 15.35 10.21
CA GLY A 198 -0.62 14.28 11.04
C GLY A 198 -1.75 13.44 11.64
N VAL A 199 -2.80 14.10 12.15
CA VAL A 199 -4.01 13.44 12.67
C VAL A 199 -4.74 12.64 11.58
N ILE A 200 -4.93 13.22 10.40
CA ILE A 200 -5.54 12.54 9.25
C ILE A 200 -4.72 11.30 8.86
N LEU A 201 -3.41 11.46 8.71
CA LEU A 201 -2.51 10.34 8.37
C LEU A 201 -2.57 9.25 9.45
N PHE A 202 -2.51 9.64 10.73
CA PHE A 202 -2.61 8.72 11.85
C PHE A 202 -3.94 7.98 11.86
N ALA A 203 -5.07 8.67 11.65
CA ALA A 203 -6.39 8.07 11.58
C ALA A 203 -6.51 7.09 10.41
N LEU A 204 -5.98 7.43 9.23
CA LEU A 204 -5.97 6.55 8.06
C LEU A 204 -5.08 5.31 8.27
N LEU A 205 -3.92 5.47 8.92
CA LEU A 205 -3.06 4.35 9.27
C LEU A 205 -3.70 3.46 10.34
N ALA A 206 -4.33 4.06 11.34
CA ALA A 206 -5.06 3.33 12.36
C ALA A 206 -6.22 2.54 11.71
N LEU A 207 -6.94 3.15 10.77
CA LEU A 207 -7.97 2.50 9.98
C LEU A 207 -7.41 1.32 9.17
N LEU A 208 -6.23 1.46 8.55
CA LEU A 208 -5.58 0.39 7.79
C LEU A 208 -5.12 -0.77 8.69
N MET A 209 -4.58 -0.47 9.86
CA MET A 209 -4.03 -1.47 10.79
C MET A 209 -5.10 -2.18 11.61
N TRP A 210 -6.08 -1.43 12.12
CA TRP A 210 -7.13 -1.91 13.02
C TRP A 210 -8.50 -2.08 12.37
N GLY A 211 -8.74 -1.59 11.14
CA GLY A 211 -10.06 -1.66 10.50
C GLY A 211 -10.62 -3.08 10.34
N GLU A 212 -9.75 -4.09 10.24
CA GLU A 212 -10.16 -5.51 10.22
C GLU A 212 -10.36 -6.10 11.64
N ARG A 213 -9.80 -5.48 12.68
CA ARG A 213 -9.90 -5.94 14.09
C ARG A 213 -11.11 -5.35 14.82
N VAL A 214 -11.63 -4.20 14.36
CA VAL A 214 -12.78 -3.54 14.97
C VAL A 214 -14.08 -4.28 14.60
N ARG A 215 -14.73 -4.89 15.60
CA ARG A 215 -16.13 -5.37 15.47
C ARG A 215 -17.01 -4.14 15.23
N ARG A 216 -18.02 -4.28 14.36
CA ARG A 216 -18.94 -3.17 14.00
C ARG A 216 -19.59 -2.52 15.24
N ASP A 217 -19.64 -3.26 16.34
CA ASP A 217 -20.20 -2.83 17.63
C ASP A 217 -19.39 -1.67 18.28
N ASP A 218 -18.08 -1.54 18.02
CA ASP A 218 -17.24 -0.46 18.57
C ASP A 218 -17.15 0.78 17.67
N LEU A 219 -17.53 0.69 16.38
CA LEU A 219 -17.53 1.84 15.48
C LEU A 219 -18.58 2.89 15.87
N ALA A 220 -19.68 2.46 16.50
CA ALA A 220 -20.68 3.36 17.06
C ALA A 220 -20.12 4.17 18.24
N ALA A 221 -19.26 3.56 19.06
CA ALA A 221 -18.63 4.21 20.21
C ALA A 221 -17.52 5.21 19.82
N VAL A 222 -16.82 4.96 18.71
CA VAL A 222 -15.81 5.90 18.18
C VAL A 222 -16.46 7.10 17.49
N LEU A 223 -17.59 6.92 16.81
CA LEU A 223 -18.35 8.01 16.21
C LEU A 223 -19.05 8.89 17.26
N THR A 224 -19.47 8.34 18.40
CA THR A 224 -20.01 9.16 19.50
C THR A 224 -18.93 9.98 20.22
N LEU A 225 -17.70 9.47 20.35
CA LEU A 225 -16.58 10.24 20.90
C LEU A 225 -16.06 11.33 19.95
N GLY A 226 -16.11 11.11 18.64
CA GLY A 226 -15.72 12.11 17.64
C GLY A 226 -16.72 13.26 17.45
N ALA A 227 -17.98 13.09 17.88
CA ALA A 227 -19.00 14.14 17.81
C ALA A 227 -18.98 15.11 19.00
N ILE A 228 -18.11 14.87 20.00
CA ILE A 228 -18.03 15.63 21.25
C ILE A 228 -16.80 16.57 21.29
N VAL A 229 -15.94 16.57 20.25
CA VAL A 229 -14.78 17.47 20.10
C VAL A 229 -15.00 18.41 18.94
#